data_AF-A0ABD5VSK7-F1
#
_entry.id   AF-A0ABD5VSK7-F1
#
_cell.length_a   1.000
_cell.length_b   1.000
_cell.length_c   1.000
_cell.angle_alpha   90.00
_cell.angle_beta   90.00
_cell.angle_gamma   90.00
#
_symmetry.space_group_name_H-M   'P 1'
#
loop_
_entity.id
_entity.type
_entity.pdbx_description
1 polymer ?
#
loop_
_entity_poly.entity_id
_entity_poly.type
_entity_poly.pdbx_seq_one_letter_code
_entity_poly.pdbx_strand_id
1 'polypeptide(L)'
;MNRTRIVAVLLAASLLVPGVALGAVKGEPNVSVYVPDNTVSPGETTQLSVRLMNTGSVDTGSPQIPDSTVTTARGVSVGLRSDDAPITVHTGRTPIGSLADGQVREVPFSVTVKDDAEPGTYRVPVTVEYEYTSVVAELSPNTHQEEEERETFYVTLKVDDSAHFDVLATSSDVQVGDTGTLEVAMRNAGDEPASEATVTLTSTTGDLVFGKSAEAKRYVGGWEAGENRTLAFDLTATPDADPRTYALKATVSFENANDKPVTSRTFTLGVTPGPEQKFALDDAASSLRVGEEGTVTGTVTNDGPATAHDAVVKLQTQNANVKPLETEFALGTLDAGQSASYEFPVEISDEAEAGPRQFDYVVTYQNGQGDDRKSKTLNAQVDVASRQDRFSVTPVDATLRPGSGKAVTFEVTNNGETTLRNVNAKLFVDSPLATDDDEAFVQQIAPGDTEEITFGMSAGGGALPKTYAVSMDFQYDTADGETKLSDSYQAPVTIEERTDSGLPTTLIAGAVIVVVVLAGGWYWYTRR
;
A
#
# COMPACT_ATOMS: atom_id res chain seq x y z
N MET A 1 -115.02 35.55 85.53
CA MET A 1 -116.15 35.97 84.67
C MET A 1 -115.71 37.24 83.96
N ASN A 2 -115.57 37.38 82.65
CA ASN A 2 -116.13 36.67 81.50
C ASN A 2 -115.11 36.60 80.36
N ARG A 3 -115.16 35.50 79.61
CA ARG A 3 -114.50 35.33 78.30
C ARG A 3 -115.31 36.05 77.23
N THR A 4 -114.62 36.72 76.30
CA THR A 4 -115.08 36.80 74.91
C THR A 4 -113.86 36.82 73.98
N ARG A 5 -113.81 35.83 73.09
CA ARG A 5 -112.88 35.71 71.96
C ARG A 5 -113.27 36.73 70.89
N ILE A 6 -112.33 37.19 70.04
CA ILE A 6 -112.39 37.07 68.56
C ILE A 6 -111.24 37.84 67.88
N VAL A 7 -110.53 37.05 67.06
CA VAL A 7 -109.86 37.32 65.77
C VAL A 7 -108.49 38.01 65.72
N ALA A 8 -107.58 37.21 65.16
CA ALA A 8 -106.24 37.49 64.70
C ALA A 8 -106.23 38.24 63.37
N VAL A 9 -105.26 39.13 63.20
CA VAL A 9 -104.61 39.41 61.92
C VAL A 9 -103.11 39.50 62.18
N LEU A 10 -102.38 38.46 61.78
CA LEU A 10 -100.93 38.40 61.66
C LEU A 10 -100.54 39.11 60.37
N LEU A 11 -99.93 40.29 60.48
CA LEU A 11 -99.29 40.98 59.35
C LEU A 11 -97.78 40.73 59.46
N ALA A 12 -97.34 39.64 58.83
CA ALA A 12 -95.94 39.37 58.57
C ALA A 12 -95.49 40.26 57.40
N ALA A 13 -94.84 41.39 57.71
CA ALA A 13 -94.15 42.21 56.72
C ALA A 13 -92.80 41.54 56.41
N SER A 14 -92.82 40.59 55.48
CA SER A 14 -91.64 40.03 54.84
C SER A 14 -90.97 41.12 53.99
N LEU A 15 -89.97 41.80 54.53
CA LEU A 15 -89.03 42.59 53.73
C LEU A 15 -88.14 41.61 52.97
N LEU A 16 -88.63 41.17 51.79
CA LEU A 16 -87.76 40.75 50.70
C LEU A 16 -86.91 41.96 50.31
N VAL A 17 -85.67 42.00 50.78
CA VAL A 17 -84.63 42.71 50.05
C VAL A 17 -84.38 41.88 48.80
N PRO A 18 -84.63 42.37 47.58
CA PRO A 18 -84.14 41.68 46.39
C PRO A 18 -82.62 41.63 46.53
N GLY A 19 -82.07 40.44 46.73
CA GLY A 19 -80.64 40.24 46.51
C GLY A 19 -80.40 40.63 45.06
N VAL A 20 -79.70 41.73 44.84
CA VAL A 20 -79.14 42.03 43.53
C VAL A 20 -78.25 40.84 43.24
N ALA A 21 -78.67 39.97 42.33
CA ALA A 21 -77.76 39.02 41.71
C ALA A 21 -76.71 39.92 41.03
N LEU A 22 -75.54 40.04 41.65
CA LEU A 22 -74.41 40.69 41.01
C LEU A 22 -74.09 39.83 39.79
N GLY A 23 -74.36 40.36 38.59
CA GLY A 23 -73.90 39.73 37.37
C GLY A 23 -72.38 39.61 37.42
N ALA A 24 -71.87 38.44 37.08
CA ALA A 24 -70.45 38.17 36.98
C ALA A 24 -70.23 37.44 35.66
N VAL A 25 -69.22 37.86 34.90
CA VAL A 25 -68.79 37.14 33.71
C VAL A 25 -67.87 36.03 34.15
N LYS A 26 -68.14 34.81 33.67
CA LYS A 26 -67.36 33.62 33.99
C LYS A 26 -67.06 32.86 32.70
N GLY A 27 -65.84 32.37 32.60
CA GLY A 27 -65.39 31.56 31.49
C GLY A 27 -63.95 31.13 31.70
N GLU A 28 -63.46 30.34 30.76
CA GLU A 28 -62.13 29.75 30.81
C GLU A 28 -61.58 29.58 29.38
N PRO A 29 -60.26 29.66 29.18
CA PRO A 29 -59.64 29.13 27.98
C PRO A 29 -59.84 27.62 27.90
N ASN A 30 -59.91 27.10 26.69
CA ASN A 30 -59.94 25.66 26.45
C ASN A 30 -58.86 25.35 25.41
N VAL A 31 -57.66 25.05 25.92
CA VAL A 31 -56.49 24.82 25.08
C VAL A 31 -56.49 23.37 24.60
N SER A 32 -56.27 23.18 23.31
CA SER A 32 -56.05 21.87 22.70
C SER A 32 -54.69 21.86 21.99
N VAL A 33 -54.03 20.71 22.03
CA VAL A 33 -52.68 20.52 21.48
C VAL A 33 -52.68 19.35 20.50
N TYR A 34 -52.09 19.55 19.32
CA TYR A 34 -51.93 18.50 18.32
C TYR A 34 -50.64 18.67 17.53
N VAL A 35 -50.14 17.56 16.97
CA VAL A 35 -48.96 17.54 16.11
C VAL A 35 -49.40 17.01 14.74
N PRO A 36 -49.39 17.83 13.68
CA PRO A 36 -49.82 17.41 12.35
C PRO A 36 -48.90 16.34 11.75
N ASP A 37 -47.58 16.55 11.86
CA ASP A 37 -46.55 15.65 11.35
C ASP A 37 -45.89 14.94 12.53
N ASN A 38 -46.33 13.72 12.79
CA ASN A 38 -45.98 12.99 13.99
C ASN A 38 -45.25 11.66 13.76
N THR A 39 -44.80 11.41 12.53
CA THR A 39 -44.03 10.22 12.17
C THR A 39 -42.55 10.57 12.07
N VAL A 40 -41.71 9.78 12.72
CA VAL A 40 -40.24 9.95 12.74
C VAL A 40 -39.54 8.60 12.62
N SER A 41 -38.30 8.57 12.13
CA SER A 41 -37.50 7.34 12.04
C SER A 41 -36.42 7.26 13.13
N PRO A 42 -35.96 6.07 13.53
CA PRO A 42 -34.83 5.91 14.44
C PRO A 42 -33.58 6.67 13.98
N GLY A 43 -32.89 7.35 14.90
CA GLY A 43 -31.71 8.18 14.62
C GLY A 43 -32.00 9.51 13.88
N GLU A 44 -33.26 9.80 13.53
CA GLU A 44 -33.64 11.05 12.87
C GLU A 44 -33.53 12.24 13.84
N THR A 45 -33.03 13.37 13.35
CA THR A 45 -33.13 14.66 14.04
C THR A 45 -34.05 15.58 13.24
N THR A 46 -35.14 16.02 13.87
CA THR A 46 -36.23 16.75 13.20
C THR A 46 -36.86 17.83 14.08
N GLN A 47 -37.76 18.63 13.51
CA GLN A 47 -38.55 19.63 14.23
C GLN A 47 -40.00 19.17 14.35
N LEU A 48 -40.44 18.90 15.58
CA LEU A 48 -41.82 18.56 15.88
C LEU A 48 -42.65 19.85 16.03
N SER A 49 -43.51 20.14 15.06
CA SER A 49 -44.40 21.32 15.07
C SER A 49 -45.64 21.07 15.93
N VAL A 50 -45.61 21.55 17.18
CA VAL A 50 -46.73 21.46 18.11
C VAL A 50 -47.70 22.63 17.88
N ARG A 51 -48.95 22.34 17.52
CA ARG A 51 -49.99 23.35 17.36
C ARG A 51 -50.89 23.42 18.58
N LEU A 52 -51.10 24.65 19.05
CA LEU A 52 -51.98 24.99 20.14
C LEU A 52 -53.17 25.78 19.60
N MET A 53 -54.37 25.42 20.02
CA MET A 53 -55.61 26.10 19.66
C MET A 53 -56.45 26.34 20.91
N ASN A 54 -56.92 27.56 21.09
CA ASN A 54 -57.82 27.91 22.18
C ASN A 54 -59.27 28.01 21.66
N THR A 55 -60.20 27.31 22.28
CA THR A 55 -61.66 27.38 22.01
C THR A 55 -62.40 27.71 23.29
N GLY A 56 -62.11 28.88 23.85
CA GLY A 56 -62.55 29.23 25.20
C GLY A 56 -64.06 29.17 25.36
N SER A 57 -64.49 28.86 26.58
CA SER A 57 -65.90 28.70 26.95
C SER A 57 -66.33 29.83 27.87
N VAL A 58 -67.56 30.30 27.69
CA VAL A 58 -68.19 31.29 28.56
C VAL A 58 -69.38 30.64 29.25
N ASP A 59 -69.31 30.52 30.57
CA ASP A 59 -70.39 29.98 31.39
C ASP A 59 -71.47 31.02 31.69
N THR A 60 -71.05 32.27 31.87
CA THR A 60 -71.95 33.40 32.13
C THR A 60 -71.39 34.61 31.41
N GLY A 61 -72.10 35.08 30.38
CA GLY A 61 -71.70 36.26 29.60
C GLY A 61 -72.30 37.56 30.12
N SER A 62 -71.77 38.69 29.66
CA SER A 62 -72.35 40.02 29.87
C SER A 62 -72.34 40.81 28.56
N PRO A 63 -73.36 41.64 28.28
CA PRO A 63 -73.32 42.56 27.15
C PRO A 63 -72.24 43.66 27.26
N GLN A 64 -71.70 43.90 28.47
CA GLN A 64 -70.79 45.02 28.75
C GLN A 64 -69.31 44.60 28.79
N ILE A 65 -69.02 43.33 29.02
CA ILE A 65 -67.66 42.80 29.14
C ILE A 65 -67.43 41.82 27.98
N PRO A 66 -66.41 42.02 27.13
CA PRO A 66 -66.09 41.10 26.05
C PRO A 66 -65.74 39.71 26.59
N ASP A 67 -66.26 38.68 25.94
CA ASP A 67 -65.97 37.27 26.26
C ASP A 67 -64.46 36.96 26.24
N SER A 68 -63.70 37.64 25.36
CA SER A 68 -62.23 37.54 25.28
C SER A 68 -61.51 37.87 26.60
N THR A 69 -62.17 38.55 27.54
CA THR A 69 -61.63 38.86 28.86
C THR A 69 -61.43 37.59 29.71
N VAL A 70 -62.33 36.61 29.58
CA VAL A 70 -62.30 35.35 30.34
C VAL A 70 -61.82 34.16 29.51
N THR A 71 -61.89 34.24 28.18
CA THR A 71 -61.49 33.14 27.28
C THR A 71 -60.04 33.22 26.79
N THR A 72 -59.31 34.33 27.01
CA THR A 72 -57.92 34.46 26.54
C THR A 72 -56.93 33.85 27.53
N ALA A 73 -56.14 32.87 27.07
CA ALA A 73 -54.98 32.39 27.82
C ALA A 73 -53.81 33.39 27.68
N ARG A 74 -53.26 33.85 28.79
CA ARG A 74 -52.14 34.82 28.85
C ARG A 74 -50.90 34.15 29.43
N GLY A 75 -49.73 34.70 29.16
CA GLY A 75 -48.46 34.15 29.67
C GLY A 75 -48.18 32.71 29.23
N VAL A 76 -48.77 32.27 28.11
CA VAL A 76 -48.73 30.89 27.65
C VAL A 76 -47.27 30.47 27.40
N SER A 77 -46.87 29.38 28.04
CA SER A 77 -45.58 28.73 27.83
C SER A 77 -45.76 27.24 27.61
N VAL A 78 -45.01 26.69 26.65
CA VAL A 78 -45.16 25.33 26.18
C VAL A 78 -43.84 24.59 26.36
N GLY A 79 -43.87 23.38 26.92
CA GLY A 79 -42.71 22.52 27.03
C GLY A 79 -43.02 21.11 26.57
N LEU A 80 -42.12 20.52 25.79
CA LEU A 80 -42.13 19.12 25.38
C LEU A 80 -41.19 18.34 26.29
N ARG A 81 -41.60 17.16 26.76
CA ARG A 81 -40.73 16.21 27.48
C ARG A 81 -40.77 14.85 26.80
N SER A 82 -39.67 14.11 26.85
CA SER A 82 -39.58 12.78 26.22
C SER A 82 -40.38 11.72 26.99
N ASP A 83 -40.30 11.73 28.32
CA ASP A 83 -40.86 10.68 29.20
C ASP A 83 -40.45 9.28 28.70
N ASP A 84 -41.40 8.38 28.41
CA ASP A 84 -41.16 7.04 27.88
C ASP A 84 -40.86 7.00 26.37
N ALA A 85 -41.03 8.10 25.64
CA ALA A 85 -40.75 8.14 24.21
C ALA A 85 -39.23 8.10 23.96
N PRO A 86 -38.75 7.35 22.94
CA PRO A 86 -37.33 7.18 22.64
C PRO A 86 -36.77 8.40 21.88
N ILE A 87 -36.99 9.60 22.44
CA ILE A 87 -36.53 10.87 21.88
C ILE A 87 -35.72 11.65 22.90
N THR A 88 -34.80 12.48 22.41
CA THR A 88 -34.13 13.53 23.16
C THR A 88 -34.67 14.87 22.69
N VAL A 89 -35.20 15.68 23.61
CA VAL A 89 -35.71 17.02 23.30
C VAL A 89 -34.61 18.05 23.54
N HIS A 90 -34.21 18.78 22.50
CA HIS A 90 -33.17 19.81 22.57
C HIS A 90 -33.73 21.21 22.86
N THR A 91 -35.02 21.40 22.63
CA THR A 91 -35.71 22.67 22.88
C THR A 91 -36.27 22.73 24.30
N GLY A 92 -35.90 23.77 25.05
CA GLY A 92 -36.46 24.04 26.37
C GLY A 92 -37.91 24.53 26.32
N ARG A 93 -38.41 25.01 27.45
CA ARG A 93 -39.75 25.63 27.52
C ARG A 93 -39.78 26.92 26.72
N THR A 94 -40.77 27.06 25.84
CA THR A 94 -40.91 28.18 24.91
C THR A 94 -42.11 29.05 25.30
N PRO A 95 -41.91 30.33 25.66
CA PRO A 95 -43.02 31.27 25.87
C PRO A 95 -43.60 31.71 24.52
N ILE A 96 -44.93 31.72 24.40
CA ILE A 96 -45.65 32.12 23.17
C ILE A 96 -46.57 33.34 23.36
N GLY A 97 -46.61 33.89 24.57
CA GLY A 97 -47.35 35.12 24.88
C GLY A 97 -48.82 34.84 25.20
N SER A 98 -49.74 35.35 24.39
CA SER A 98 -51.18 35.13 24.59
C SER A 98 -51.77 34.28 23.48
N LEU A 99 -52.75 33.44 23.83
CA LEU A 99 -53.54 32.64 22.91
C LEU A 99 -55.02 33.05 23.06
N ALA A 100 -55.48 33.93 22.18
CA ALA A 100 -56.87 34.39 22.16
C ALA A 100 -57.83 33.28 21.70
N ASP A 101 -59.12 33.44 22.00
CA ASP A 101 -60.13 32.50 21.52
C ASP A 101 -60.15 32.41 19.98
N GLY A 102 -60.23 31.18 19.46
CA GLY A 102 -60.10 30.85 18.05
C GLY A 102 -58.69 30.97 17.46
N GLN A 103 -57.68 31.39 18.24
CA GLN A 103 -56.31 31.54 17.76
C GLN A 103 -55.59 30.19 17.73
N VAL A 104 -54.83 29.96 16.64
CA VAL A 104 -53.90 28.84 16.50
C VAL A 104 -52.46 29.36 16.49
N ARG A 105 -51.57 28.71 17.25
CA ARG A 105 -50.14 28.99 17.28
C ARG A 105 -49.34 27.69 17.10
N GLU A 106 -48.27 27.77 16.32
CA GLU A 106 -47.35 26.66 16.10
C GLU A 106 -46.03 26.92 16.83
N VAL A 107 -45.52 25.88 17.50
CA VAL A 107 -44.30 25.91 18.31
C VAL A 107 -43.39 24.77 17.87
N PRO A 108 -42.25 25.04 17.21
CA PRO A 108 -41.31 24.00 16.80
C PRO A 108 -40.45 23.53 17.99
N PHE A 109 -40.34 22.22 18.17
CA PHE A 109 -39.41 21.59 19.11
C PHE A 109 -38.40 20.73 18.35
N SER A 110 -37.11 21.00 18.54
CA SER A 110 -36.04 20.16 17.98
C SER A 110 -35.91 18.89 18.82
N VAL A 111 -36.03 17.74 18.14
CA VAL A 111 -35.96 16.41 18.76
C VAL A 111 -35.04 15.49 17.96
N THR A 112 -34.34 14.59 18.66
CA THR A 112 -33.57 13.48 18.07
C THR A 112 -34.15 12.17 18.56
N VAL A 113 -34.54 11.28 17.65
CA VAL A 113 -34.97 9.92 17.97
C VAL A 113 -33.74 9.07 18.27
N LYS A 114 -33.79 8.24 19.31
CA LYS A 114 -32.71 7.31 19.64
C LYS A 114 -32.47 6.34 18.48
N ASP A 115 -31.21 5.92 18.30
CA ASP A 115 -30.80 5.01 17.23
C ASP A 115 -31.39 3.60 17.35
N ASP A 116 -31.70 3.18 18.58
CA ASP A 116 -32.28 1.89 18.96
C ASP A 116 -33.78 2.00 19.31
N ALA A 117 -34.43 3.08 18.87
CA ALA A 117 -35.85 3.29 19.10
C ALA A 117 -36.67 2.16 18.45
N GLU A 118 -37.41 1.41 19.27
CA GLU A 118 -38.32 0.40 18.76
C GLU A 118 -39.43 1.05 17.92
N PRO A 119 -39.84 0.45 16.78
CA PRO A 119 -41.00 0.91 16.05
C PRO A 119 -42.25 0.87 16.91
N GLY A 120 -43.08 1.91 16.83
CA GLY A 120 -44.24 1.97 17.70
C GLY A 120 -44.86 3.34 17.84
N THR A 121 -45.87 3.41 18.69
CA THR A 121 -46.59 4.64 18.99
C THR A 121 -46.34 5.05 20.43
N TYR A 122 -45.74 6.22 20.60
CA TYR A 122 -45.36 6.80 21.87
C TYR A 122 -46.24 8.00 22.21
N ARG A 123 -46.46 8.22 23.51
CA ARG A 123 -47.17 9.40 24.01
C ARG A 123 -46.16 10.38 24.55
N VAL A 124 -46.09 11.55 23.94
CA VAL A 124 -45.16 12.60 24.32
C VAL A 124 -45.92 13.68 25.10
N PRO A 125 -45.59 13.91 26.38
CA PRO A 125 -46.25 14.94 27.17
C PRO A 125 -45.82 16.35 26.75
N VAL A 126 -46.81 17.17 26.40
CA VAL A 126 -46.70 18.61 26.19
C VAL A 126 -47.34 19.32 27.38
N THR A 127 -46.52 19.98 28.20
CA THR A 127 -47.01 20.81 29.31
C THR A 127 -47.27 22.23 28.80
N VAL A 128 -48.48 22.71 28.96
CA VAL A 128 -48.88 24.10 28.69
C VAL A 128 -49.21 24.76 30.02
N GLU A 129 -48.58 25.91 30.28
CA GLU A 129 -48.83 26.74 31.45
C GLU A 129 -49.33 28.10 30.99
N TYR A 130 -50.42 28.57 31.58
CA TYR A 130 -51.02 29.86 31.25
C TYR A 130 -51.78 30.45 32.44
N GLU A 131 -52.06 31.75 32.35
CA GLU A 131 -52.84 32.51 33.32
C GLU A 131 -54.08 33.07 32.64
N TYR A 132 -55.23 33.05 33.29
CA TYR A 132 -56.47 33.59 32.74
C TYR A 132 -57.34 34.24 33.81
N THR A 133 -58.33 35.02 33.37
CA THR A 133 -59.30 35.65 34.28
C THR A 133 -60.54 34.76 34.37
N SER A 134 -60.76 34.08 35.48
CA SER A 134 -61.89 33.14 35.61
C SER A 134 -63.22 33.83 35.89
N VAL A 135 -63.18 34.98 36.59
CA VAL A 135 -64.37 35.75 36.96
C VAL A 135 -64.12 37.26 36.90
N VAL A 136 -65.06 38.01 36.33
CA VAL A 136 -65.10 39.48 36.38
C VAL A 136 -66.45 39.97 36.90
N ALA A 137 -66.46 40.81 37.93
CA ALA A 137 -67.70 41.39 38.45
C ALA A 137 -68.24 42.48 37.50
N GLU A 138 -69.49 42.35 37.04
CA GLU A 138 -70.06 43.22 36.00
C GLU A 138 -70.17 44.70 36.43
N LEU A 139 -70.52 44.94 37.69
CA LEU A 139 -70.67 46.29 38.25
C LEU A 139 -69.37 46.88 38.82
N SER A 140 -68.27 46.11 38.80
CA SER A 140 -66.96 46.54 39.29
C SER A 140 -65.87 45.79 38.52
N PRO A 141 -65.58 46.17 37.26
CA PRO A 141 -64.66 45.41 36.39
C PRO A 141 -63.23 45.27 36.93
N ASN A 142 -62.82 46.14 37.85
CA ASN A 142 -61.52 46.04 38.52
C ASN A 142 -61.49 44.89 39.55
N THR A 143 -62.64 44.35 39.94
CA THR A 143 -62.76 43.16 40.79
C THR A 143 -62.82 41.93 39.88
N HIS A 144 -61.67 41.30 39.69
CA HIS A 144 -61.49 40.09 38.89
C HIS A 144 -60.70 39.04 39.67
N GLN A 145 -60.85 37.79 39.27
CA GLN A 145 -60.09 36.66 39.79
C GLN A 145 -59.22 36.10 38.68
N GLU A 146 -57.92 36.00 38.95
CA GLU A 146 -56.95 35.36 38.05
C GLU A 146 -56.64 33.95 38.55
N GLU A 147 -56.46 33.03 37.61
CA GLU A 147 -56.09 31.64 37.86
C GLU A 147 -54.88 31.26 37.01
N GLU A 148 -53.98 30.48 37.58
CA GLU A 148 -52.87 29.84 36.87
C GLU A 148 -53.24 28.38 36.61
N GLU A 149 -53.13 27.96 35.36
CA GLU A 149 -53.45 26.60 34.95
C GLU A 149 -52.22 25.92 34.36
N ARG A 150 -52.01 24.65 34.72
CA ARG A 150 -50.95 23.79 34.18
C ARG A 150 -51.58 22.51 33.67
N GLU A 151 -51.69 22.41 32.36
CA GLU A 151 -52.23 21.23 31.70
C GLU A 151 -51.13 20.43 31.02
N THR A 152 -51.27 19.11 31.02
CA THR A 152 -50.38 18.21 30.27
C THR A 152 -51.20 17.45 29.24
N PHE A 153 -50.92 17.73 27.98
CA PHE A 153 -51.51 17.07 26.83
C PHE A 153 -50.57 15.95 26.36
N TYR A 154 -51.13 14.85 25.89
CA TYR A 154 -50.34 13.77 25.30
C TYR A 154 -50.51 13.79 23.80
N VAL A 155 -49.45 14.15 23.09
CA VAL A 155 -49.41 14.05 21.63
C VAL A 155 -48.84 12.70 21.23
N THR A 156 -49.40 12.12 20.18
CA THR A 156 -48.96 10.83 19.65
C THR A 156 -47.74 11.04 18.76
N LEU A 157 -46.63 10.36 19.04
CA LEU A 157 -45.47 10.26 18.16
C LEU A 157 -45.37 8.82 17.64
N LYS A 158 -45.39 8.64 16.32
CA LYS A 158 -45.17 7.34 15.68
C LYS A 158 -43.70 7.24 15.29
N VAL A 159 -42.97 6.31 15.89
CA VAL A 159 -41.67 5.88 15.35
C VAL A 159 -41.98 4.88 14.26
N ASP A 160 -41.65 5.23 13.02
CA ASP A 160 -41.93 4.38 11.87
C ASP A 160 -41.00 3.18 11.82
N ASP A 161 -41.53 2.08 11.33
CA ASP A 161 -40.82 0.81 11.15
C ASP A 161 -40.01 0.77 9.85
N SER A 162 -39.50 1.94 9.45
CA SER A 162 -38.79 2.07 8.19
C SER A 162 -37.51 1.24 8.20
N ALA A 163 -37.15 0.71 7.04
CA ALA A 163 -35.87 0.05 6.84
C ALA A 163 -34.72 0.91 7.41
N HIS A 164 -33.91 0.31 8.27
CA HIS A 164 -32.69 0.92 8.81
C HIS A 164 -31.57 -0.09 8.73
N PHE A 165 -30.34 0.39 8.61
CA PHE A 165 -29.21 -0.47 8.26
C PHE A 165 -28.17 -0.49 9.37
N ASP A 166 -27.53 -1.65 9.51
CA ASP A 166 -26.36 -1.84 10.35
C ASP A 166 -25.21 -2.41 9.53
N VAL A 167 -24.00 -1.97 9.84
CA VAL A 167 -22.76 -2.57 9.32
C VAL A 167 -22.37 -3.70 10.26
N LEU A 168 -22.34 -4.92 9.75
CA LEU A 168 -21.99 -6.12 10.51
C LEU A 168 -20.47 -6.34 10.52
N ALA A 169 -19.82 -6.20 9.36
CA ALA A 169 -18.39 -6.45 9.21
C ALA A 169 -17.81 -5.68 8.03
N THR A 170 -16.49 -5.47 8.07
CA THR A 170 -15.72 -4.89 6.98
C THR A 170 -14.40 -5.66 6.85
N SER A 171 -14.08 -6.11 5.64
CA SER A 171 -12.83 -6.80 5.30
C SER A 171 -12.26 -6.20 4.03
N SER A 172 -10.93 -6.15 3.94
CA SER A 172 -10.25 -5.68 2.74
C SER A 172 -8.92 -6.40 2.54
N ASP A 173 -8.57 -6.63 1.28
CA ASP A 173 -7.28 -7.16 0.81
C ASP A 173 -6.43 -6.08 0.11
N VAL A 174 -6.83 -4.81 0.17
CA VAL A 174 -6.11 -3.70 -0.47
C VAL A 174 -4.70 -3.54 0.14
N GLN A 175 -3.71 -3.31 -0.71
CA GLN A 175 -2.33 -3.05 -0.31
C GLN A 175 -1.90 -1.66 -0.76
N VAL A 176 -0.98 -1.04 -0.04
CA VAL A 176 -0.38 0.25 -0.44
C VAL A 176 0.20 0.14 -1.86
N GLY A 177 -0.21 1.06 -2.74
CA GLY A 177 0.20 1.08 -4.14
C GLY A 177 -0.60 0.15 -5.06
N ASP A 178 -1.62 -0.54 -4.54
CA ASP A 178 -2.42 -1.51 -5.28
C ASP A 178 -3.95 -1.29 -5.13
N THR A 179 -4.70 -1.92 -6.02
CA THR A 179 -6.16 -2.04 -5.99
C THR A 179 -6.55 -3.39 -5.42
N GLY A 180 -7.42 -3.38 -4.43
CA GLY A 180 -8.04 -4.57 -3.87
C GLY A 180 -9.56 -4.42 -3.79
N THR A 181 -10.18 -5.41 -3.17
CA THR A 181 -11.61 -5.44 -2.85
C THR A 181 -11.83 -5.03 -1.39
N LEU A 182 -12.77 -4.12 -1.18
CA LEU A 182 -13.37 -3.82 0.11
C LEU A 182 -14.74 -4.53 0.17
N GLU A 183 -14.88 -5.47 1.09
CA GLU A 183 -16.15 -6.12 1.39
C GLU A 183 -16.81 -5.47 2.60
N VAL A 184 -18.07 -5.07 2.44
CA VAL A 184 -18.90 -4.50 3.50
C VAL A 184 -20.13 -5.38 3.68
N ALA A 185 -20.21 -6.05 4.83
CA ALA A 185 -21.38 -6.82 5.22
C ALA A 185 -22.34 -5.92 5.98
N MET A 186 -23.56 -5.80 5.48
CA MET A 186 -24.60 -4.94 6.03
C MET A 186 -25.90 -5.73 6.19
N ARG A 187 -26.78 -5.25 7.07
CA ARG A 187 -28.11 -5.83 7.33
C ARG A 187 -29.18 -4.75 7.30
N ASN A 188 -30.34 -5.04 6.72
CA ASN A 188 -31.55 -4.28 7.02
C ASN A 188 -32.07 -4.75 8.38
N ALA A 189 -31.86 -3.95 9.42
CA ALA A 189 -32.27 -4.22 10.79
C ALA A 189 -33.71 -3.73 11.10
N GLY A 190 -34.35 -3.00 10.17
CA GLY A 190 -35.77 -2.65 10.27
C GLY A 190 -36.70 -3.81 9.92
N ASP A 191 -37.99 -3.66 10.26
CA ASP A 191 -38.99 -4.68 9.95
C ASP A 191 -39.74 -4.40 8.63
N GLU A 192 -39.48 -3.26 7.96
CA GLU A 192 -39.89 -3.01 6.57
C GLU A 192 -38.76 -3.25 5.54
N PRO A 193 -39.11 -3.67 4.31
CA PRO A 193 -38.14 -3.77 3.22
C PRO A 193 -37.75 -2.38 2.70
N ALA A 194 -36.53 -2.28 2.17
CA ALA A 194 -36.08 -1.12 1.39
C ALA A 194 -36.13 -1.45 -0.11
N SER A 195 -36.85 -0.66 -0.90
CA SER A 195 -36.82 -0.76 -2.37
C SER A 195 -35.71 0.12 -2.96
N GLU A 196 -35.23 -0.28 -4.15
CA GLU A 196 -34.23 0.48 -4.92
C GLU A 196 -32.97 0.89 -4.14
N ALA A 197 -32.55 0.07 -3.16
CA ALA A 197 -31.45 0.42 -2.29
C ALA A 197 -30.14 0.56 -3.07
N THR A 198 -29.41 1.64 -2.80
CA THR A 198 -28.08 1.93 -3.34
C THR A 198 -27.16 2.29 -2.19
N VAL A 199 -26.04 1.58 -2.08
CA VAL A 199 -25.01 1.87 -1.09
C VAL A 199 -23.94 2.75 -1.73
N THR A 200 -23.63 3.86 -1.07
CA THR A 200 -22.55 4.77 -1.46
C THR A 200 -21.44 4.71 -0.43
N LEU A 201 -20.22 4.44 -0.87
CA LEU A 201 -19.00 4.61 -0.07
C LEU A 201 -18.28 5.87 -0.50
N THR A 202 -17.78 6.64 0.47
CA THR A 202 -17.04 7.87 0.26
C THR A 202 -15.73 7.83 1.04
N SER A 203 -14.62 8.01 0.35
CA SER A 203 -13.32 8.28 0.96
C SER A 203 -13.22 9.74 1.35
N THR A 204 -12.58 9.98 2.50
CA THR A 204 -12.31 11.34 3.01
C THR A 204 -10.87 11.77 2.78
N THR A 205 -10.07 10.96 2.10
CA THR A 205 -8.63 11.17 1.88
C THR A 205 -8.26 10.91 0.42
N GLY A 206 -7.13 11.46 -0.02
CA GLY A 206 -6.54 11.12 -1.32
C GLY A 206 -5.78 9.79 -1.32
N ASP A 207 -5.48 9.23 -0.14
CA ASP A 207 -4.69 8.01 0.03
C ASP A 207 -5.50 6.77 -0.36
N LEU A 208 -6.82 6.81 -0.19
CA LEU A 208 -7.75 5.76 -0.59
C LEU A 208 -8.74 6.30 -1.62
N VAL A 209 -8.83 5.66 -2.78
CA VAL A 209 -9.69 6.11 -3.89
C VAL A 209 -10.46 4.95 -4.50
N PHE A 210 -11.64 5.25 -5.04
CA PHE A 210 -12.47 4.30 -5.76
C PHE A 210 -12.30 4.53 -7.27
N GLY A 211 -11.31 3.88 -7.86
CA GLY A 211 -10.91 4.11 -9.25
C GLY A 211 -10.45 5.55 -9.49
N LYS A 212 -11.26 6.37 -10.16
CA LYS A 212 -10.98 7.79 -10.44
C LYS A 212 -11.79 8.77 -9.58
N SER A 213 -12.51 8.26 -8.57
CA SER A 213 -13.44 9.02 -7.75
C SER A 213 -13.14 8.84 -6.27
N ALA A 214 -13.53 9.83 -5.46
CA ALA A 214 -13.58 9.67 -4.01
C ALA A 214 -14.79 8.85 -3.54
N GLU A 215 -15.71 8.51 -4.46
CA GLU A 215 -16.95 7.80 -4.17
C GLU A 215 -17.16 6.59 -5.07
N ALA A 216 -17.65 5.49 -4.49
CA ALA A 216 -18.20 4.34 -5.19
C ALA A 216 -19.66 4.14 -4.83
N LYS A 217 -20.46 3.70 -5.81
CA LYS A 217 -21.88 3.40 -5.62
C LYS A 217 -22.17 2.00 -6.12
N ARG A 218 -22.97 1.26 -5.36
CA ARG A 218 -23.44 -0.09 -5.73
C ARG A 218 -24.94 -0.17 -5.56
N TYR A 219 -25.63 -0.45 -6.66
CA TYR A 219 -27.06 -0.74 -6.63
C TYR A 219 -27.29 -2.14 -6.05
N VAL A 220 -28.15 -2.20 -5.04
CA VAL A 220 -28.47 -3.41 -4.28
C VAL A 220 -29.90 -3.87 -4.62
N GLY A 221 -30.80 -2.95 -4.99
CA GLY A 221 -32.20 -3.26 -5.32
C GLY A 221 -33.05 -3.45 -4.08
N GLY A 222 -34.09 -4.29 -4.16
CA GLY A 222 -34.93 -4.61 -3.00
C GLY A 222 -34.13 -5.33 -1.92
N TRP A 223 -34.29 -4.92 -0.66
CA TRP A 223 -33.57 -5.44 0.50
C TRP A 223 -34.57 -5.73 1.62
N GLU A 224 -34.84 -7.02 1.83
CA GLU A 224 -35.89 -7.46 2.76
C GLU A 224 -35.52 -7.20 4.22
N ALA A 225 -36.54 -7.09 5.06
CA ALA A 225 -36.36 -6.96 6.51
C ALA A 225 -35.54 -8.13 7.08
N GLY A 226 -34.54 -7.79 7.90
CA GLY A 226 -33.63 -8.76 8.51
C GLY A 226 -32.57 -9.37 7.58
N GLU A 227 -32.59 -9.09 6.27
CA GLU A 227 -31.68 -9.69 5.29
C GLU A 227 -30.25 -9.11 5.40
N ASN A 228 -29.25 -10.00 5.33
CA ASN A 228 -27.83 -9.63 5.29
C ASN A 228 -27.32 -9.64 3.86
N ARG A 229 -26.54 -8.63 3.47
CA ARG A 229 -25.86 -8.56 2.17
C ARG A 229 -24.40 -8.17 2.33
N THR A 230 -23.53 -8.83 1.58
CA THR A 230 -22.11 -8.48 1.45
C THR A 230 -21.88 -7.80 0.12
N LEU A 231 -21.32 -6.60 0.17
CA LEU A 231 -21.08 -5.75 -0.99
C LEU A 231 -19.58 -5.59 -1.20
N ALA A 232 -19.11 -5.92 -2.40
CA ALA A 232 -17.72 -5.74 -2.81
C ALA A 232 -17.53 -4.39 -3.53
N PHE A 233 -16.44 -3.68 -3.25
CA PHE A 233 -16.07 -2.43 -3.91
C PHE A 233 -14.59 -2.45 -4.26
N ASP A 234 -14.24 -2.01 -5.46
CA ASP A 234 -12.84 -1.87 -5.86
C ASP A 234 -12.27 -0.62 -5.17
N LEU A 235 -11.26 -0.82 -4.33
CA LEU A 235 -10.61 0.22 -3.55
C LEU A 235 -9.12 0.22 -3.88
N THR A 236 -8.58 1.37 -4.23
CA THR A 236 -7.16 1.57 -4.48
C THR A 236 -6.53 2.33 -3.31
N ALA A 237 -5.46 1.79 -2.75
CA ALA A 237 -4.58 2.56 -1.88
C ALA A 237 -3.42 3.12 -2.72
N THR A 238 -3.22 4.44 -2.68
CA THR A 238 -2.18 5.08 -3.49
C THR A 238 -0.78 4.66 -3.02
N PRO A 239 0.27 4.83 -3.84
CA PRO A 239 1.66 4.57 -3.42
C PRO A 239 2.12 5.43 -2.23
N ASP A 240 1.45 6.57 -1.99
CA ASP A 240 1.74 7.48 -0.88
C ASP A 240 0.94 7.13 0.40
N ALA A 241 0.05 6.13 0.33
CA ALA A 241 -0.73 5.70 1.48
C ALA A 241 0.14 4.99 2.53
N ASP A 242 -0.21 5.16 3.81
CA ASP A 242 0.42 4.47 4.91
C ASP A 242 -0.37 3.19 5.27
N PRO A 243 0.28 2.13 5.79
CA PRO A 243 -0.40 0.94 6.31
C PRO A 243 -1.04 1.23 7.68
N ARG A 244 -2.06 2.09 7.70
CA ARG A 244 -2.82 2.52 8.90
C ARG A 244 -4.31 2.50 8.63
N THR A 245 -5.12 2.59 9.68
CA THR A 245 -6.57 2.64 9.55
C THR A 245 -7.05 4.00 9.04
N TYR A 246 -7.79 3.99 7.94
CA TYR A 246 -8.49 5.13 7.35
C TYR A 246 -10.00 5.03 7.58
N ALA A 247 -10.64 6.18 7.73
CA ALA A 247 -12.09 6.29 7.88
C ALA A 247 -12.76 6.51 6.51
N LEU A 248 -13.61 5.57 6.12
CA LEU A 248 -14.53 5.71 5.00
C LEU A 248 -15.94 5.98 5.54
N LYS A 249 -16.75 6.68 4.75
CA LYS A 249 -18.16 6.92 5.06
C LYS A 249 -19.04 6.04 4.18
N ALA A 250 -20.11 5.50 4.74
CA ALA A 250 -21.12 4.77 3.99
C ALA A 250 -22.52 5.36 4.22
N THR A 251 -23.33 5.40 3.17
CA THR A 251 -24.76 5.75 3.24
C THR A 251 -25.57 4.81 2.36
N VAL A 252 -26.83 4.58 2.74
CA VAL A 252 -27.79 3.82 1.95
C VAL A 252 -28.93 4.74 1.55
N SER A 253 -29.12 4.94 0.25
CA SER A 253 -30.30 5.61 -0.31
C SER A 253 -31.28 4.56 -0.81
N PHE A 254 -32.55 4.66 -0.43
CA PHE A 254 -33.58 3.68 -0.76
C PHE A 254 -34.97 4.34 -0.80
N GLU A 255 -35.96 3.62 -1.32
CA GLU A 255 -37.37 3.98 -1.19
C GLU A 255 -38.01 3.17 -0.07
N ASN A 256 -38.80 3.83 0.79
CA ASN A 256 -39.54 3.16 1.86
C ASN A 256 -40.86 2.55 1.33
N ALA A 257 -41.63 1.90 2.20
CA ALA A 257 -42.90 1.24 1.83
C ALA A 257 -43.98 2.19 1.24
N ASN A 258 -43.78 3.51 1.31
CA ASN A 258 -44.66 4.53 0.73
C ASN A 258 -44.08 5.18 -0.54
N ASP A 259 -43.09 4.54 -1.18
CA ASP A 259 -42.38 5.03 -2.36
C ASP A 259 -41.72 6.41 -2.15
N LYS A 260 -41.32 6.73 -0.91
CA LYS A 260 -40.60 7.96 -0.60
C LYS A 260 -39.09 7.70 -0.54
N PRO A 261 -38.27 8.55 -1.19
CA PRO A 261 -36.82 8.42 -1.10
C PRO A 261 -36.34 8.81 0.29
N VAL A 262 -35.58 7.92 0.91
CA VAL A 262 -34.96 8.08 2.23
C VAL A 262 -33.47 7.82 2.11
N THR A 263 -32.67 8.51 2.91
CA THR A 263 -31.24 8.25 3.06
C THR A 263 -30.97 7.88 4.51
N SER A 264 -30.23 6.80 4.72
CA SER A 264 -29.83 6.37 6.06
C SER A 264 -28.91 7.40 6.73
N ARG A 265 -28.69 7.21 8.04
CA ARG A 265 -27.53 7.83 8.72
C ARG A 265 -26.21 7.45 8.02
N THR A 266 -25.17 8.24 8.27
CA THR A 266 -23.82 7.95 7.78
C THR A 266 -23.11 6.98 8.71
N PHE A 267 -22.62 5.86 8.18
CA PHE A 267 -21.77 4.92 8.90
C PHE A 267 -20.29 5.27 8.68
N THR A 268 -19.45 5.05 9.68
CA THR A 268 -17.99 5.19 9.53
C THR A 268 -17.36 3.80 9.54
N LEU A 269 -16.64 3.47 8.47
CA LEU A 269 -15.93 2.20 8.29
C LEU A 269 -14.43 2.42 8.48
N GLY A 270 -13.77 1.51 9.20
CA GLY A 270 -12.32 1.50 9.31
C GLY A 270 -11.72 0.55 8.27
N VAL A 271 -10.83 1.04 7.41
CA VAL A 271 -10.10 0.21 6.44
C VAL A 271 -8.61 0.41 6.62
N THR A 272 -7.86 -0.68 6.76
CA THR A 272 -6.40 -0.65 6.93
C THR A 272 -5.75 -1.35 5.74
N PRO A 273 -5.11 -0.61 4.81
CA PRO A 273 -4.35 -1.24 3.74
C PRO A 273 -3.23 -2.10 4.31
N GLY A 274 -3.00 -3.26 3.68
CA GLY A 274 -1.81 -4.05 3.89
C GLY A 274 -0.55 -3.30 3.45
N PRO A 275 0.63 -3.69 3.95
CA PRO A 275 1.89 -3.10 3.52
C PRO A 275 2.10 -3.27 2.01
N GLU A 276 2.87 -2.36 1.41
CA GLU A 276 3.28 -2.42 0.01
C GLU A 276 3.98 -3.76 -0.30
N GLN A 277 3.75 -4.28 -1.51
CA GLN A 277 4.47 -5.44 -2.03
C GLN A 277 5.95 -5.10 -2.23
N LYS A 278 6.85 -5.91 -1.66
CA LYS A 278 8.30 -5.65 -1.63
C LYS A 278 9.10 -6.89 -2.02
N PHE A 279 10.28 -6.64 -2.55
CA PHE A 279 11.25 -7.67 -2.90
C PHE A 279 12.62 -7.28 -2.36
N ALA A 280 13.38 -8.27 -1.94
CA ALA A 280 14.78 -8.13 -1.58
C ALA A 280 15.66 -8.82 -2.62
N LEU A 281 16.89 -8.33 -2.76
CA LEU A 281 17.93 -8.92 -3.59
C LEU A 281 19.15 -9.16 -2.71
N ASP A 282 19.53 -10.41 -2.60
CA ASP A 282 20.63 -10.89 -1.77
C ASP A 282 21.59 -11.76 -2.59
N ASP A 283 22.75 -12.08 -1.99
CA ASP A 283 23.76 -13.00 -2.55
C ASP A 283 24.25 -12.64 -3.97
N ALA A 284 24.33 -11.34 -4.28
CA ALA A 284 24.82 -10.88 -5.57
C ALA A 284 26.31 -11.22 -5.76
N ALA A 285 26.63 -11.92 -6.84
CA ALA A 285 27.99 -12.31 -7.20
C ALA A 285 28.23 -12.22 -8.71
N SER A 286 29.50 -12.11 -9.10
CA SER A 286 29.90 -12.00 -10.51
C SER A 286 31.15 -12.81 -10.83
N SER A 287 31.24 -13.29 -12.08
CA SER A 287 32.47 -13.79 -12.70
C SER A 287 33.05 -12.80 -13.74
N LEU A 288 32.55 -11.56 -13.73
CA LEU A 288 32.85 -10.55 -14.75
C LEU A 288 34.33 -10.13 -14.76
N ARG A 289 34.90 -10.05 -15.96
CA ARG A 289 36.25 -9.53 -16.23
C ARG A 289 36.23 -8.58 -17.41
N VAL A 290 37.09 -7.56 -17.40
CA VAL A 290 37.25 -6.64 -18.53
C VAL A 290 37.65 -7.41 -19.80
N GLY A 291 36.87 -7.25 -20.86
CA GLY A 291 37.12 -7.90 -22.16
C GLY A 291 36.59 -9.33 -22.28
N GLU A 292 35.90 -9.85 -21.28
CA GLU A 292 35.37 -11.21 -21.29
C GLU A 292 33.86 -11.24 -21.04
N GLU A 293 33.24 -12.33 -21.48
CA GLU A 293 31.90 -12.73 -21.05
C GLU A 293 31.98 -13.37 -19.67
N GLY A 294 31.05 -12.99 -18.80
CA GLY A 294 30.87 -13.61 -17.50
C GLY A 294 29.40 -13.60 -17.12
N THR A 295 29.11 -13.90 -15.86
CA THR A 295 27.74 -13.98 -15.35
C THR A 295 27.58 -13.13 -14.11
N VAL A 296 26.36 -12.62 -13.93
CA VAL A 296 25.92 -12.00 -12.68
C VAL A 296 24.80 -12.86 -12.11
N THR A 297 24.98 -13.31 -10.88
CA THR A 297 24.04 -14.16 -10.15
C THR A 297 23.54 -13.44 -8.92
N GLY A 298 22.39 -13.88 -8.42
CA GLY A 298 21.82 -13.39 -7.16
C GLY A 298 20.54 -14.12 -6.81
N THR A 299 19.96 -13.77 -5.67
CA THR A 299 18.70 -14.34 -5.19
C THR A 299 17.69 -13.22 -4.94
N VAL A 300 16.49 -13.38 -5.51
CA VAL A 300 15.35 -12.49 -5.26
C VAL A 300 14.43 -13.16 -4.26
N THR A 301 14.07 -12.44 -3.19
CA THR A 301 13.12 -12.88 -2.17
C THR A 301 11.87 -12.01 -2.20
N ASN A 302 10.70 -12.63 -2.15
CA ASN A 302 9.43 -11.93 -1.96
C ASN A 302 9.25 -11.56 -0.48
N ASP A 303 9.65 -10.34 -0.10
CA ASP A 303 9.48 -9.80 1.26
C ASP A 303 8.11 -9.14 1.49
N GLY A 304 7.26 -9.12 0.47
CA GLY A 304 5.92 -8.57 0.53
C GLY A 304 4.91 -9.53 1.17
N PRO A 305 3.72 -9.01 1.50
CA PRO A 305 2.69 -9.79 2.18
C PRO A 305 1.92 -10.76 1.27
N ALA A 306 1.97 -10.60 -0.06
CA ALA A 306 1.21 -11.43 -1.00
C ALA A 306 2.11 -12.23 -1.95
N THR A 307 1.55 -13.32 -2.48
CA THR A 307 2.17 -14.12 -3.53
C THR A 307 2.32 -13.29 -4.81
N ALA A 308 3.51 -13.35 -5.40
CA ALA A 308 3.82 -12.75 -6.69
C ALA A 308 3.79 -13.85 -7.77
N HIS A 309 2.80 -13.80 -8.66
CA HIS A 309 2.66 -14.76 -9.74
C HIS A 309 3.50 -14.34 -10.95
N ASP A 310 3.99 -15.32 -11.72
CA ASP A 310 4.76 -15.10 -12.95
C ASP A 310 5.84 -14.01 -12.83
N ALA A 311 6.55 -14.04 -11.70
CA ALA A 311 7.61 -13.10 -11.39
C ALA A 311 8.78 -13.26 -12.37
N VAL A 312 9.25 -12.15 -12.90
CA VAL A 312 10.39 -12.03 -13.81
C VAL A 312 11.29 -10.93 -13.27
N VAL A 313 12.56 -11.24 -13.05
CA VAL A 313 13.57 -10.22 -12.74
C VAL A 313 14.13 -9.68 -14.05
N LYS A 314 14.24 -8.34 -14.14
CA LYS A 314 14.77 -7.65 -15.31
C LYS A 314 16.02 -6.87 -14.93
N LEU A 315 17.10 -7.11 -15.65
CA LEU A 315 18.35 -6.38 -15.52
C LEU A 315 18.31 -5.09 -16.35
N GLN A 316 18.59 -3.97 -15.71
CA GLN A 316 18.61 -2.64 -16.32
C GLN A 316 20.02 -2.05 -16.20
N THR A 317 20.63 -1.73 -17.33
CA THR A 317 21.90 -1.01 -17.38
C THR A 317 21.90 0.00 -18.51
N GLN A 318 22.50 1.16 -18.27
CA GLN A 318 22.78 2.19 -19.28
C GLN A 318 24.27 2.32 -19.56
N ASN A 319 25.11 1.49 -18.93
CA ASN A 319 26.54 1.52 -19.11
C ASN A 319 26.91 0.88 -20.45
N ALA A 320 27.43 1.67 -21.39
CA ALA A 320 27.81 1.20 -22.73
C ALA A 320 28.93 0.14 -22.72
N ASN A 321 29.72 0.06 -21.66
CA ASN A 321 30.80 -0.90 -21.51
C ASN A 321 30.34 -2.24 -20.87
N VAL A 322 29.05 -2.36 -20.59
CA VAL A 322 28.43 -3.55 -19.99
C VAL A 322 27.25 -3.95 -20.88
N LYS A 323 27.35 -5.10 -21.55
CA LYS A 323 26.35 -5.60 -22.49
C LYS A 323 25.75 -6.90 -21.96
N PRO A 324 24.59 -6.86 -21.30
CA PRO A 324 23.87 -8.08 -20.97
C PRO A 324 23.48 -8.81 -22.25
N LEU A 325 23.79 -10.10 -22.32
CA LEU A 325 23.34 -10.96 -23.41
C LEU A 325 21.86 -11.33 -23.23
N GLU A 326 21.41 -11.39 -21.98
CA GLU A 326 20.00 -11.50 -21.60
C GLU A 326 19.64 -10.41 -20.58
N THR A 327 18.39 -9.94 -20.62
CA THR A 327 17.90 -8.86 -19.73
C THR A 327 16.70 -9.26 -18.88
N GLU A 328 16.14 -10.46 -19.08
CA GLU A 328 14.98 -10.95 -18.34
C GLU A 328 15.20 -12.42 -17.93
N PHE A 329 14.88 -12.76 -16.68
CA PHE A 329 14.96 -14.12 -16.15
C PHE A 329 13.69 -14.47 -15.38
N ALA A 330 13.07 -15.59 -15.70
CA ALA A 330 11.82 -16.02 -15.08
C ALA A 330 12.08 -16.65 -13.70
N LEU A 331 11.47 -16.08 -12.66
CA LEU A 331 11.52 -16.60 -11.29
C LEU A 331 10.32 -17.51 -10.97
N GLY A 332 9.23 -17.38 -11.73
CA GLY A 332 7.99 -18.16 -11.52
C GLY A 332 7.11 -17.56 -10.44
N THR A 333 6.34 -18.39 -9.74
CA THR A 333 5.51 -17.92 -8.61
C THR A 333 6.35 -17.90 -7.33
N LEU A 334 6.34 -16.76 -6.64
CA LEU A 334 7.01 -16.56 -5.35
C LEU A 334 5.96 -16.26 -4.28
N ASP A 335 5.72 -17.22 -3.39
CA ASP A 335 4.93 -16.97 -2.18
C ASP A 335 5.65 -15.99 -1.24
N ALA A 336 4.93 -15.45 -0.24
CA ALA A 336 5.53 -14.56 0.75
C ALA A 336 6.69 -15.26 1.50
N GLY A 337 7.86 -14.65 1.49
CA GLY A 337 9.11 -15.16 2.05
C GLY A 337 9.85 -16.19 1.16
N GLN A 338 9.33 -16.52 -0.02
CA GLN A 338 9.99 -17.44 -0.95
C GLN A 338 11.07 -16.72 -1.75
N SER A 339 12.16 -17.44 -2.01
CA SER A 339 13.30 -16.96 -2.79
C SER A 339 13.49 -17.76 -4.07
N ALA A 340 14.04 -17.12 -5.10
CA ALA A 340 14.51 -17.76 -6.33
C ALA A 340 15.82 -17.12 -6.81
N SER A 341 16.75 -17.95 -7.27
CA SER A 341 18.02 -17.49 -7.82
C SER A 341 17.90 -17.19 -9.32
N TYR A 342 18.67 -16.22 -9.79
CA TYR A 342 18.78 -15.84 -11.20
C TYR A 342 20.24 -15.82 -11.65
N GLU A 343 20.44 -15.91 -12.96
CA GLU A 343 21.74 -15.79 -13.60
C GLU A 343 21.59 -15.01 -14.92
N PHE A 344 22.40 -13.96 -15.10
CA PHE A 344 22.45 -13.17 -16.33
C PHE A 344 23.84 -13.28 -16.97
N PRO A 345 23.95 -13.76 -18.21
CA PRO A 345 25.18 -13.64 -18.98
C PRO A 345 25.41 -12.19 -19.43
N VAL A 346 26.62 -11.69 -19.24
CA VAL A 346 27.01 -10.29 -19.50
C VAL A 346 28.41 -10.24 -20.11
N GLU A 347 28.53 -9.53 -21.23
CA GLU A 347 29.81 -9.18 -21.86
C GLU A 347 30.31 -7.84 -21.32
N ILE A 348 31.58 -7.77 -20.93
CA ILE A 348 32.24 -6.53 -20.51
C ILE A 348 33.21 -6.09 -21.60
N SER A 349 33.08 -4.85 -22.07
CA SER A 349 33.94 -4.36 -23.16
C SER A 349 35.39 -4.15 -22.71
N ASP A 350 36.29 -4.17 -23.69
CA ASP A 350 37.72 -3.96 -23.49
C ASP A 350 38.10 -2.55 -23.01
N GLU A 351 37.21 -1.59 -23.22
CA GLU A 351 37.32 -0.21 -22.75
C GLU A 351 36.77 -0.02 -21.33
N ALA A 352 36.23 -1.08 -20.71
CA ALA A 352 35.78 -1.03 -19.32
C ALA A 352 36.97 -0.94 -18.35
N GLU A 353 36.77 -0.22 -17.24
CA GLU A 353 37.69 -0.29 -16.10
C GLU A 353 37.27 -1.39 -15.13
N ALA A 354 38.24 -2.00 -14.47
CA ALA A 354 38.00 -2.92 -13.38
C ALA A 354 37.49 -2.19 -12.13
N GLY A 355 36.86 -2.94 -11.23
CA GLY A 355 36.33 -2.46 -9.95
C GLY A 355 34.83 -2.67 -9.82
N PRO A 356 34.23 -2.12 -8.76
CA PRO A 356 32.83 -2.36 -8.48
C PRO A 356 31.91 -1.68 -9.48
N ARG A 357 30.84 -2.38 -9.84
CA ARG A 357 29.75 -1.92 -10.69
C ARG A 357 28.42 -2.17 -10.00
N GLN A 358 27.54 -1.18 -10.07
CA GLN A 358 26.16 -1.33 -9.62
C GLN A 358 25.30 -1.77 -10.81
N PHE A 359 24.48 -2.78 -10.60
CA PHE A 359 23.43 -3.23 -11.49
C PHE A 359 22.07 -2.96 -10.87
N ASP A 360 21.14 -2.50 -11.71
CA ASP A 360 19.78 -2.19 -11.29
C ASP A 360 18.85 -3.29 -11.79
N TYR A 361 17.96 -3.75 -10.91
CA TYR A 361 17.01 -4.81 -11.18
C TYR A 361 15.59 -4.33 -10.88
N VAL A 362 14.63 -4.82 -11.66
CA VAL A 362 13.20 -4.62 -11.39
C VAL A 362 12.50 -5.97 -11.51
N VAL A 363 11.69 -6.31 -10.53
CA VAL A 363 10.82 -7.48 -10.59
C VAL A 363 9.48 -7.06 -11.17
N THR A 364 9.07 -7.71 -12.26
CA THR A 364 7.71 -7.61 -12.80
C THR A 364 6.95 -8.87 -12.43
N TYR A 365 5.71 -8.76 -11.98
CA TYR A 365 4.91 -9.88 -11.49
C TYR A 365 3.41 -9.59 -11.66
N GLN A 366 2.58 -10.61 -11.53
CA GLN A 366 1.12 -10.49 -11.43
C GLN A 366 0.66 -10.57 -9.98
N ASN A 367 -0.19 -9.65 -9.56
CA ASN A 367 -0.82 -9.68 -8.24
C ASN A 367 -2.00 -10.68 -8.18
N GLY A 368 -2.65 -10.80 -7.02
CA GLY A 368 -3.77 -11.74 -6.84
C GLY A 368 -5.00 -11.45 -7.71
N GLN A 369 -5.11 -10.24 -8.25
CA GLN A 369 -6.17 -9.81 -9.17
C GLN A 369 -5.81 -10.06 -10.65
N GLY A 370 -4.59 -10.51 -10.93
CA GLY A 370 -4.08 -10.74 -12.29
C GLY A 370 -3.57 -9.49 -12.99
N ASP A 371 -3.38 -8.37 -12.27
CA ASP A 371 -2.78 -7.16 -12.82
C ASP A 371 -1.25 -7.27 -12.85
N ASP A 372 -0.64 -6.81 -13.95
CA ASP A 372 0.81 -6.69 -14.05
C ASP A 372 1.33 -5.52 -13.18
N ARG A 373 2.29 -5.83 -12.32
CA ARG A 373 2.92 -4.91 -11.37
C ARG A 373 4.44 -4.89 -11.51
N LYS A 374 5.05 -3.85 -10.96
CA LYS A 374 6.50 -3.64 -10.95
C LYS A 374 6.97 -3.27 -9.55
N SER A 375 8.06 -3.88 -9.11
CA SER A 375 8.73 -3.50 -7.88
C SER A 375 9.40 -2.14 -8.01
N LYS A 376 9.79 -1.57 -6.87
CA LYS A 376 10.87 -0.57 -6.81
C LYS A 376 12.16 -1.17 -7.37
N THR A 377 13.06 -0.31 -7.84
CA THR A 377 14.39 -0.73 -8.29
C THR A 377 15.17 -1.34 -7.13
N LEU A 378 15.73 -2.52 -7.37
CA LEU A 378 16.65 -3.21 -6.49
C LEU A 378 18.07 -2.99 -7.03
N ASN A 379 19.02 -2.65 -6.17
CA ASN A 379 20.39 -2.37 -6.59
C ASN A 379 21.32 -3.44 -6.02
N ALA A 380 22.21 -3.97 -6.86
CA ALA A 380 23.26 -4.88 -6.44
C ALA A 380 24.62 -4.39 -6.91
N GLN A 381 25.63 -4.46 -6.05
CA GLN A 381 27.00 -4.11 -6.40
C GLN A 381 27.81 -5.39 -6.53
N VAL A 382 28.46 -5.56 -7.69
CA VAL A 382 29.34 -6.70 -7.95
C VAL A 382 30.66 -6.19 -8.56
N ASP A 383 31.73 -6.95 -8.40
CA ASP A 383 33.04 -6.56 -8.90
C ASP A 383 33.27 -7.04 -10.33
N VAL A 384 33.83 -6.15 -11.15
CA VAL A 384 34.43 -6.51 -12.43
C VAL A 384 35.93 -6.63 -12.22
N ALA A 385 36.46 -7.84 -12.32
CA ALA A 385 37.88 -8.07 -12.17
C ALA A 385 38.66 -7.55 -13.40
N SER A 386 39.95 -7.31 -13.22
CA SER A 386 40.83 -6.90 -14.32
C SER A 386 40.89 -7.96 -15.41
N ARG A 387 41.17 -7.51 -16.64
CA ARG A 387 41.45 -8.39 -17.79
C ARG A 387 42.51 -9.42 -17.38
N GLN A 388 42.30 -10.66 -17.79
CA GLN A 388 43.24 -11.75 -17.56
C GLN A 388 43.65 -12.34 -18.91
N ASP A 389 44.96 -12.44 -19.14
CA ASP A 389 45.47 -13.08 -20.34
C ASP A 389 45.12 -14.57 -20.33
N ARG A 390 44.56 -15.09 -21.43
CA ARG A 390 44.07 -16.47 -21.52
C ARG A 390 45.17 -17.51 -21.26
N PHE A 391 46.38 -17.23 -21.74
CA PHE A 391 47.54 -18.09 -21.57
C PHE A 391 48.63 -17.41 -20.74
N SER A 392 49.42 -18.19 -20.02
CA SER A 392 50.75 -17.78 -19.56
C SER A 392 51.78 -18.66 -20.24
N VAL A 393 52.81 -18.05 -20.84
CA VAL A 393 53.85 -18.79 -21.56
C VAL A 393 55.22 -18.53 -20.94
N THR A 394 55.83 -19.58 -20.39
CA THR A 394 57.11 -19.50 -19.70
C THR A 394 58.13 -20.43 -20.36
N PRO A 395 59.34 -19.94 -20.73
CA PRO A 395 60.38 -20.81 -21.24
C PRO A 395 61.01 -21.66 -20.12
N VAL A 396 61.20 -22.96 -20.37
CA VAL A 396 61.87 -23.88 -19.40
C VAL A 396 63.39 -23.84 -19.56
N ASP A 397 63.89 -23.97 -20.80
CA ASP A 397 65.32 -23.91 -21.12
C ASP A 397 65.55 -23.28 -22.51
N ALA A 398 65.19 -22.00 -22.59
CA ALA A 398 65.32 -21.18 -23.79
C ALA A 398 66.71 -20.53 -23.91
N THR A 399 67.76 -21.35 -23.83
CA THR A 399 69.14 -20.94 -24.08
C THR A 399 69.65 -21.50 -25.41
N LEU A 400 70.18 -20.61 -26.26
CA LEU A 400 70.80 -20.95 -27.54
C LEU A 400 72.23 -20.41 -27.59
N ARG A 401 73.08 -21.00 -28.43
CA ARG A 401 74.39 -20.43 -28.75
C ARG A 401 74.41 -19.92 -30.19
N PRO A 402 75.19 -18.88 -30.51
CA PRO A 402 75.33 -18.41 -31.88
C PRO A 402 75.71 -19.58 -32.80
N GLY A 403 75.02 -19.72 -33.94
CA GLY A 403 75.26 -20.76 -34.93
C GLY A 403 74.88 -22.18 -34.51
N SER A 404 74.04 -22.34 -33.48
CA SER A 404 73.52 -23.65 -33.05
C SER A 404 71.99 -23.66 -33.08
N GLY A 405 71.41 -24.85 -33.19
CA GLY A 405 69.98 -25.09 -33.03
C GLY A 405 69.70 -26.15 -31.98
N LYS A 406 68.56 -26.03 -31.32
CA LYS A 406 68.09 -26.89 -30.23
C LYS A 406 66.56 -26.82 -30.15
N ALA A 407 65.95 -27.89 -29.67
CA ALA A 407 64.55 -27.91 -29.26
C ALA A 407 64.36 -27.08 -27.97
N VAL A 408 63.55 -26.03 -28.03
CA VAL A 408 63.25 -25.15 -26.90
C VAL A 408 61.83 -25.44 -26.42
N THR A 409 61.70 -25.75 -25.12
CA THR A 409 60.42 -26.06 -24.47
C THR A 409 59.86 -24.85 -23.76
N PHE A 410 58.55 -24.64 -23.94
CA PHE A 410 57.74 -23.63 -23.28
C PHE A 410 56.62 -24.32 -22.49
N GLU A 411 56.42 -23.89 -21.26
CA GLU A 411 55.26 -24.22 -20.45
C GLU A 411 54.14 -23.24 -20.79
N VAL A 412 52.98 -23.77 -21.19
CA VAL A 412 51.78 -23.01 -21.52
C VAL A 412 50.70 -23.35 -20.49
N THR A 413 50.27 -22.35 -19.73
CA THR A 413 49.24 -22.51 -18.69
C THR A 413 47.94 -21.86 -19.14
N ASN A 414 46.82 -22.57 -18.95
CA ASN A 414 45.49 -21.99 -19.14
C ASN A 414 45.07 -21.23 -17.88
N ASN A 415 45.01 -19.90 -18.00
CA ASN A 415 44.65 -19.03 -16.89
C ASN A 415 43.13 -18.85 -16.74
N GLY A 416 42.34 -19.35 -17.69
CA GLY A 416 40.88 -19.22 -17.68
C GLY A 416 40.19 -20.26 -16.79
N GLU A 417 38.87 -20.12 -16.66
CA GLU A 417 38.02 -21.01 -15.85
C GLU A 417 37.46 -22.21 -16.63
N THR A 418 37.67 -22.27 -17.94
CA THR A 418 37.16 -23.32 -18.81
C THR A 418 38.28 -24.12 -19.46
N THR A 419 38.03 -25.41 -19.70
CA THR A 419 38.95 -26.30 -20.41
C THR A 419 39.08 -25.87 -21.87
N LEU A 420 40.31 -25.67 -22.34
CA LEU A 420 40.62 -25.41 -23.73
C LEU A 420 40.89 -26.72 -24.46
N ARG A 421 40.43 -26.84 -25.71
CA ARG A 421 40.62 -28.03 -26.56
C ARG A 421 41.29 -27.63 -27.86
N ASN A 422 41.94 -28.60 -28.52
CA ASN A 422 42.57 -28.41 -29.83
C ASN A 422 43.48 -27.18 -29.89
N VAL A 423 44.30 -26.97 -28.85
CA VAL A 423 45.17 -25.80 -28.73
C VAL A 423 46.33 -25.95 -29.71
N ASN A 424 46.35 -25.15 -30.76
CA ASN A 424 47.43 -25.08 -31.73
C ASN A 424 48.22 -23.79 -31.54
N ALA A 425 49.49 -23.92 -31.17
CA ALA A 425 50.43 -22.83 -30.98
C ALA A 425 51.22 -22.59 -32.25
N LYS A 426 51.40 -21.32 -32.64
CA LYS A 426 52.25 -20.90 -33.75
C LYS A 426 53.34 -19.95 -33.28
N LEU A 427 54.60 -20.30 -33.50
CA LEU A 427 55.78 -19.56 -33.09
C LEU A 427 56.28 -18.63 -34.21
N PHE A 428 56.40 -17.35 -33.90
CA PHE A 428 56.97 -16.33 -34.76
C PHE A 428 58.32 -15.89 -34.22
N VAL A 429 59.36 -16.02 -35.04
CA VAL A 429 60.72 -15.62 -34.72
C VAL A 429 61.28 -14.70 -35.78
N ASP A 430 62.03 -13.70 -35.35
CA ASP A 430 62.75 -12.77 -36.22
C ASP A 430 64.26 -13.03 -36.17
N SER A 431 64.93 -12.69 -37.27
CA SER A 431 66.40 -12.71 -37.34
C SER A 431 67.02 -11.95 -36.15
N PRO A 432 68.02 -12.52 -35.46
CA PRO A 432 68.87 -13.63 -35.86
C PRO A 432 68.40 -15.02 -35.41
N LEU A 433 67.17 -15.15 -34.89
CA LEU A 433 66.55 -16.44 -34.62
C LEU A 433 65.86 -16.97 -35.88
N ALA A 434 65.79 -18.29 -36.00
CA ALA A 434 65.04 -18.98 -37.06
C ALA A 434 64.45 -20.27 -36.49
N THR A 435 63.28 -20.66 -37.01
CA THR A 435 62.62 -21.92 -36.69
C THR A 435 62.32 -22.67 -37.99
N ASP A 436 62.51 -23.99 -37.96
CA ASP A 436 62.06 -24.92 -38.99
C ASP A 436 60.82 -25.72 -38.57
N ASP A 437 60.41 -25.58 -37.31
CA ASP A 437 59.22 -26.20 -36.71
C ASP A 437 58.49 -25.14 -35.87
N ASP A 438 57.51 -24.47 -36.49
CA ASP A 438 56.81 -23.31 -35.93
C ASP A 438 55.44 -23.63 -35.34
N GLU A 439 55.01 -24.89 -35.32
CA GLU A 439 53.67 -25.28 -34.85
C GLU A 439 53.72 -26.39 -33.78
N ALA A 440 52.90 -26.27 -32.74
CA ALA A 440 52.78 -27.28 -31.70
C ALA A 440 51.32 -27.45 -31.27
N PHE A 441 50.90 -28.70 -31.10
CA PHE A 441 49.51 -29.02 -30.79
C PHE A 441 49.35 -29.69 -29.43
N VAL A 442 48.38 -29.20 -28.65
CA VAL A 442 47.97 -29.76 -27.36
C VAL A 442 46.48 -30.09 -27.43
N GLN A 443 46.13 -31.34 -27.12
CA GLN A 443 44.75 -31.81 -27.22
C GLN A 443 43.80 -31.06 -26.29
N GLN A 444 44.24 -30.81 -25.06
CA GLN A 444 43.42 -30.21 -24.02
C GLN A 444 44.30 -29.59 -22.94
N ILE A 445 43.90 -28.43 -22.43
CA ILE A 445 44.50 -27.81 -21.24
C ILE A 445 43.35 -27.44 -20.28
N ALA A 446 43.28 -28.08 -19.11
CA ALA A 446 42.25 -27.78 -18.13
C ALA A 446 42.51 -26.41 -17.44
N PRO A 447 41.51 -25.83 -16.73
CA PRO A 447 41.70 -24.59 -15.97
C PRO A 447 42.85 -24.70 -14.96
N GLY A 448 43.84 -23.81 -15.06
CA GLY A 448 45.01 -23.79 -14.19
C GLY A 448 46.08 -24.85 -14.50
N ASP A 449 45.83 -25.77 -15.45
CA ASP A 449 46.81 -26.76 -15.87
C ASP A 449 47.85 -26.14 -16.81
N THR A 450 49.05 -26.72 -16.78
CA THR A 450 50.21 -26.35 -17.58
C THR A 450 50.62 -27.51 -18.47
N GLU A 451 50.80 -27.24 -19.77
CA GLU A 451 51.26 -28.22 -20.75
C GLU A 451 52.57 -27.73 -21.40
N GLU A 452 53.47 -28.66 -21.70
CA GLU A 452 54.75 -28.35 -22.35
C GLU A 452 54.62 -28.47 -23.87
N ILE A 453 55.03 -27.41 -24.58
CA ILE A 453 55.18 -27.39 -26.03
C ILE A 453 56.63 -27.15 -26.40
N THR A 454 57.09 -27.74 -27.50
CA THR A 454 58.50 -27.67 -27.90
C THR A 454 58.62 -27.25 -29.36
N PHE A 455 59.52 -26.32 -29.64
CA PHE A 455 59.81 -25.84 -31.00
C PHE A 455 61.29 -26.02 -31.35
N GLY A 456 61.58 -26.35 -32.61
CA GLY A 456 62.93 -26.39 -33.14
C GLY A 456 63.46 -24.98 -33.41
N MET A 457 64.42 -24.49 -32.62
CA MET A 457 64.92 -23.11 -32.75
C MET A 457 66.41 -23.08 -33.03
N SER A 458 66.84 -22.12 -33.85
CA SER A 458 68.25 -21.89 -34.16
C SER A 458 68.62 -20.41 -34.10
N ALA A 459 69.88 -20.16 -33.74
CA ALA A 459 70.47 -18.83 -33.72
C ALA A 459 71.52 -18.68 -34.81
N GLY A 460 71.49 -17.58 -35.55
CA GLY A 460 72.51 -17.26 -36.56
C GLY A 460 73.93 -17.21 -35.99
N GLY A 461 74.93 -17.55 -36.81
CA GLY A 461 76.34 -17.61 -36.38
C GLY A 461 76.93 -16.31 -35.84
N GLY A 462 76.38 -15.17 -36.28
CA GLY A 462 76.72 -13.82 -35.82
C GLY A 462 75.70 -13.21 -34.84
N ALA A 463 74.81 -14.03 -34.28
CA ALA A 463 73.86 -13.56 -33.29
C ALA A 463 74.60 -13.01 -32.06
N LEU A 464 74.17 -11.85 -31.58
CA LEU A 464 74.77 -11.22 -30.41
C LEU A 464 74.30 -11.93 -29.14
N PRO A 465 75.17 -12.13 -28.14
CA PRO A 465 74.76 -12.65 -26.84
C PRO A 465 73.83 -11.66 -26.13
N LYS A 466 72.53 -11.93 -26.15
CA LYS A 466 71.48 -11.18 -25.45
C LYS A 466 70.17 -11.97 -25.46
N THR A 467 69.18 -11.46 -24.74
CA THR A 467 67.81 -11.98 -24.80
C THR A 467 67.06 -11.38 -25.99
N TYR A 468 66.39 -12.24 -26.74
CA TYR A 468 65.50 -11.93 -27.85
C TYR A 468 64.09 -12.33 -27.45
N ALA A 469 63.09 -11.55 -27.88
CA ALA A 469 61.69 -11.92 -27.71
C ALA A 469 61.26 -12.77 -28.91
N VAL A 470 60.51 -13.83 -28.65
CA VAL A 470 59.75 -14.57 -29.65
C VAL A 470 58.27 -14.41 -29.35
N SER A 471 57.43 -14.41 -30.39
CA SER A 471 55.99 -14.25 -30.25
C SER A 471 55.29 -15.57 -30.54
N MET A 472 54.26 -15.92 -29.77
CA MET A 472 53.42 -17.09 -30.00
C MET A 472 51.95 -16.70 -30.01
N ASP A 473 51.22 -17.22 -30.98
CA ASP A 473 49.77 -17.10 -31.06
C ASP A 473 49.15 -18.49 -30.86
N PHE A 474 47.95 -18.54 -30.29
CA PHE A 474 47.23 -19.79 -30.03
C PHE A 474 45.86 -19.76 -30.70
N GLN A 475 45.57 -20.77 -31.50
CA GLN A 475 44.21 -21.09 -31.93
C GLN A 475 43.69 -22.21 -31.02
N TYR A 476 42.49 -22.08 -30.47
CA TYR A 476 41.93 -23.06 -29.54
C TYR A 476 40.41 -23.10 -29.62
N ASP A 477 39.83 -24.21 -29.20
CA ASP A 477 38.38 -24.38 -29.06
C ASP A 477 37.97 -24.23 -27.60
N THR A 478 36.94 -23.42 -27.34
CA THR A 478 36.32 -23.26 -26.03
C THR A 478 35.31 -24.39 -25.73
N ALA A 479 34.85 -24.48 -24.48
CA ALA A 479 34.00 -25.58 -24.00
C ALA A 479 32.63 -25.67 -24.72
N ASP A 480 32.15 -24.55 -25.26
CA ASP A 480 30.95 -24.39 -26.10
C ASP A 480 31.19 -24.77 -27.58
N GLY A 481 32.44 -25.06 -27.97
CA GLY A 481 32.81 -25.46 -29.33
C GLY A 481 33.13 -24.31 -30.27
N GLU A 482 33.26 -23.07 -29.78
CA GLU A 482 33.76 -21.96 -30.59
C GLU A 482 35.29 -22.02 -30.76
N THR A 483 35.78 -21.78 -31.97
CA THR A 483 37.21 -21.65 -32.24
C THR A 483 37.63 -20.19 -32.10
N LYS A 484 38.60 -19.90 -31.22
CA LYS A 484 39.12 -18.55 -30.94
C LYS A 484 40.62 -18.47 -31.26
N LEU A 485 41.06 -17.25 -31.60
CA LEU A 485 42.47 -16.91 -31.74
C LEU A 485 42.85 -16.00 -30.58
N SER A 486 43.99 -16.28 -29.95
CA SER A 486 44.51 -15.46 -28.86
C SER A 486 45.21 -14.20 -29.37
N ASP A 487 45.47 -13.27 -28.45
CA ASP A 487 46.52 -12.27 -28.65
C ASP A 487 47.91 -12.92 -28.75
N SER A 488 48.92 -12.16 -29.17
CA SER A 488 50.31 -12.61 -29.24
C SER A 488 51.00 -12.57 -27.89
N TYR A 489 51.60 -13.69 -27.49
CA TYR A 489 52.37 -13.85 -26.25
C TYR A 489 53.86 -13.76 -26.53
N GLN A 490 54.59 -12.95 -25.76
CA GLN A 490 56.03 -12.83 -25.90
C GLN A 490 56.77 -13.67 -24.86
N ALA A 491 57.74 -14.47 -25.30
CA ALA A 491 58.61 -15.24 -24.44
C ALA A 491 60.10 -14.90 -24.68
N PRO A 492 60.93 -14.81 -23.62
CA PRO A 492 62.35 -14.51 -23.76
C PRO A 492 63.17 -15.76 -24.14
N VAL A 493 64.05 -15.61 -25.13
CA VAL A 493 65.04 -16.62 -25.52
C VAL A 493 66.42 -16.01 -25.44
N THR A 494 67.32 -16.60 -24.67
CA THR A 494 68.64 -16.04 -24.40
C THR A 494 69.70 -16.70 -25.26
N ILE A 495 70.47 -15.88 -25.97
CA ILE A 495 71.68 -16.34 -26.68
C ILE A 495 72.88 -16.14 -25.75
N GLU A 496 73.53 -17.22 -25.37
CA GLU A 496 74.72 -17.19 -24.51
C GLU A 496 76.00 -17.10 -25.34
N GLU A 497 77.04 -16.53 -24.73
CA GLU A 497 78.37 -16.51 -25.33
C GLU A 497 78.89 -17.93 -25.58
N ARG A 498 79.62 -18.11 -26.68
CA ARG A 498 80.43 -19.31 -26.85
C ARG A 498 81.53 -19.31 -25.80
N THR A 499 81.39 -20.10 -24.74
CA THR A 499 82.53 -20.46 -23.92
C THR A 499 83.38 -21.45 -24.72
N ASP A 500 84.40 -20.94 -25.42
CA ASP A 500 85.39 -21.79 -26.04
C ASP A 500 86.12 -22.57 -24.94
N SER A 501 85.73 -23.83 -24.74
CA SER A 501 86.49 -24.81 -23.96
C SER A 501 87.74 -25.24 -24.72
N GLY A 502 88.59 -24.28 -25.07
CA GLY A 502 89.95 -24.55 -25.49
C GLY A 502 90.70 -25.11 -24.30
N LEU A 503 91.01 -26.42 -24.32
CA LEU A 503 92.00 -27.01 -23.42
C LEU A 503 93.23 -26.07 -23.38
N PRO A 504 93.70 -25.64 -22.20
CA PRO A 504 94.80 -24.72 -22.12
C PRO A 504 96.02 -25.38 -22.78
N THR A 505 96.56 -24.75 -23.82
CA THR A 505 97.74 -25.22 -24.57
C THR A 505 98.97 -25.42 -23.68
N THR A 506 98.94 -24.91 -22.44
CA THR A 506 99.92 -25.16 -21.38
C THR A 506 100.00 -26.65 -20.96
N LEU A 507 98.90 -27.41 -21.02
CA LEU A 507 98.92 -28.85 -20.70
C LEU A 507 99.58 -29.69 -21.80
N ILE A 508 99.42 -29.29 -23.08
CA ILE A 508 100.07 -29.98 -24.21
C ILE A 508 101.58 -29.65 -24.23
N ALA A 509 101.98 -28.40 -23.97
CA ALA A 509 103.38 -28.04 -23.83
C ALA A 509 104.06 -28.76 -22.64
N GLY A 510 103.34 -28.91 -21.51
CA GLY A 510 103.82 -29.65 -20.34
C GLY A 510 104.07 -31.13 -20.64
N ALA A 511 103.17 -31.79 -21.37
CA ALA A 511 103.32 -33.20 -21.75
C ALA A 511 104.51 -33.43 -22.70
N VAL A 512 104.76 -32.51 -23.65
CA VAL A 512 105.93 -32.59 -24.54
C VAL A 512 107.24 -32.40 -23.77
N ILE A 513 107.28 -31.47 -22.81
CA ILE A 513 108.47 -31.25 -21.95
C ILE A 513 108.75 -32.50 -21.10
N VAL A 514 107.72 -33.14 -20.52
CA VAL A 514 107.89 -34.37 -19.75
C VAL A 514 108.40 -35.52 -20.62
N VAL A 515 107.92 -35.67 -21.86
CA VAL A 515 108.44 -36.68 -22.79
C VAL A 515 109.90 -36.40 -23.18
N VAL A 516 110.29 -35.13 -23.39
CA VAL A 516 111.68 -34.75 -23.69
C VAL A 516 112.61 -34.98 -22.48
N VAL A 517 112.14 -34.70 -21.25
CA VAL A 517 112.91 -34.96 -20.03
C VAL A 517 113.05 -36.47 -19.77
N LEU A 518 112.00 -37.26 -20.00
CA LEU A 518 112.07 -38.72 -19.89
C LEU A 518 112.96 -39.35 -20.97
N ALA A 519 112.91 -38.86 -22.21
CA ALA A 519 113.79 -39.31 -23.29
C ALA A 519 115.26 -38.89 -23.06
N GLY A 520 115.50 -37.66 -22.57
CA GLY A 520 116.83 -37.18 -22.19
C GLY A 520 117.41 -37.91 -20.98
N GLY A 521 116.57 -38.24 -19.99
CA GLY A 521 116.95 -39.04 -18.82
C GLY A 521 117.30 -40.48 -19.17
N TRP A 522 116.54 -41.12 -20.07
CA TRP A 522 116.84 -42.45 -20.60
C TRP A 522 118.19 -42.47 -21.33
N TYR A 523 118.45 -41.49 -22.22
CA TYR A 523 119.70 -41.39 -22.98
C TYR A 523 120.94 -41.22 -22.08
N TRP A 524 120.80 -40.57 -20.93
CA TRP A 524 121.90 -40.40 -19.98
C TRP A 524 122.14 -41.64 -19.11
N TYR A 525 121.09 -42.41 -18.79
CA TYR A 525 121.19 -43.64 -17.99
C TYR A 525 121.81 -44.81 -18.75
N THR A 526 121.66 -44.90 -20.08
CA THR A 526 122.25 -45.98 -20.90
C THR A 526 123.72 -45.75 -21.28
N ARG A 527 124.35 -44.65 -20.83
CA ARG A 527 125.73 -44.28 -21.17
C ARG A 527 126.71 -44.26 -19.99
N ARG A 528 126.37 -44.92 -18.88
CA ARG A 528 127.29 -45.20 -17.77
C ARG A 528 127.60 -46.67 -17.62
#